data_AF-A0A4Z1IHA7-F1
#
_entry.id   AF-A0A4Z1IHA7-F1
#
_cell.length_a   1.000
_cell.length_b   1.000
_cell.length_c   1.000
_cell.angle_alpha   90.00
_cell.angle_beta   90.00
_cell.angle_gamma   90.00
#
_symmetry.space_group_name_H-M   'P 1'
#
loop_
_entity.id
_entity.type
_entity.pdbx_description
1 polymer ?
#
loop_
_entity_poly.entity_id
_entity_poly.type
_entity_poly.pdbx_seq_one_letter_code
_entity_poly.pdbx_strand_id
1 'polypeptide(L)'
;MPGGFKKRTNARLRDPATPKPQPPDPATAAKSVSEEQYNVLLDKTHRDKEGYLEELKREKSKFEQKEEEVEELEREIARLTESSRDIDRQRQELEDKYLKEFEQQKQEAEEIKQEQERRVAHLQEMVREHGLEENCDIAWDGDFKEKLKKAFRDRRSNCYTSVKVLIVRWASDDLGLSEEVDNLARVFKHSYSFNVAKFTIPDLDPVNALSSRVQEFIGDNSPNTLLIFAYKGHGGVQNTSHDAIWSGRTGGPRMPSNSIQTLLEESKSDALLLYDTCHSASTAISLNPPAGSVTELIAACGFETITRTGNNSFTSAFIRELSSAATQGAVSVSELYNRVLTRQRNSPNRKRNATPVRCTLVSDGDRISIMLEPLLPPPVTASHQSSELSDGVNAVYNIGIVKRVLKMGDTSVFLKWLLRAPSNVIDVQLHRINIQKQTSSNGALESSNGGHES
;
A
#
# COMPACT_ATOMS: atom_id res chain seq x y z
N MET A 1 53.54 14.37 -19.50
CA MET A 1 54.15 15.13 -20.62
C MET A 1 55.07 16.19 -20.04
N PRO A 2 56.40 16.07 -20.22
CA PRO A 2 57.39 16.98 -19.65
C PRO A 2 57.77 18.08 -20.64
N GLY A 3 58.07 19.29 -20.16
CA GLY A 3 58.55 20.40 -20.98
C GLY A 3 59.62 21.18 -20.22
N GLY A 4 60.89 20.89 -20.52
CA GLY A 4 62.05 21.52 -19.89
C GLY A 4 62.67 22.68 -20.68
N PHE A 5 63.67 23.29 -20.02
CA PHE A 5 64.77 24.13 -20.53
C PHE A 5 64.36 25.53 -21.06
N LYS A 6 65.03 26.63 -20.67
CA LYS A 6 66.44 26.94 -20.97
C LYS A 6 67.00 28.12 -20.14
N LYS A 7 68.29 28.00 -19.80
CA LYS A 7 69.22 29.03 -19.31
C LYS A 7 69.62 30.02 -20.42
N ARG A 8 70.31 31.09 -19.97
CA ARG A 8 71.36 31.94 -20.61
C ARG A 8 70.86 33.33 -21.08
N THR A 9 71.59 34.44 -20.99
CA THR A 9 72.94 34.84 -20.49
C THR A 9 73.10 36.36 -20.68
N ASN A 10 73.98 36.98 -19.87
CA ASN A 10 74.91 38.09 -20.18
C ASN A 10 74.35 39.46 -20.61
N ALA A 11 74.52 40.54 -19.84
CA ALA A 11 75.75 41.27 -19.44
C ALA A 11 76.21 42.34 -20.46
N ARG A 12 76.81 43.40 -19.88
CA ARG A 12 77.65 44.49 -20.45
C ARG A 12 76.89 45.76 -20.86
N LEU A 13 77.42 46.98 -20.69
CA LEU A 13 78.67 47.54 -20.14
C LEU A 13 78.51 49.08 -20.24
N ARG A 14 79.09 49.85 -19.33
CA ARG A 14 80.03 50.94 -19.64
C ARG A 14 80.53 51.62 -18.36
N ASP A 15 81.78 51.34 -18.04
CA ASP A 15 82.78 52.32 -17.59
C ASP A 15 83.74 52.51 -18.80
N PRO A 16 84.43 53.65 -19.02
CA PRO A 16 85.38 54.22 -18.04
C PRO A 16 85.63 55.76 -18.10
N ALA A 17 86.29 56.32 -17.08
CA ALA A 17 87.51 57.15 -17.19
C ALA A 17 87.86 57.88 -15.87
N THR A 18 88.97 57.50 -15.24
CA THR A 18 89.78 58.25 -14.25
C THR A 18 90.66 59.31 -14.97
N PRO A 19 91.11 60.44 -14.37
CA PRO A 19 91.99 60.47 -13.17
C PRO A 19 91.82 61.66 -12.17
N LYS A 20 92.53 61.55 -11.03
CA LYS A 20 92.62 62.48 -9.86
C LYS A 20 92.96 63.95 -10.21
N PRO A 21 92.60 64.90 -9.34
CA PRO A 21 93.66 65.63 -8.63
C PRO A 21 93.40 65.89 -7.13
N GLN A 22 94.50 66.08 -6.41
CA GLN A 22 94.65 66.57 -5.05
C GLN A 22 94.01 67.96 -4.82
N PRO A 23 93.78 68.36 -3.54
CA PRO A 23 92.83 69.40 -3.20
C PRO A 23 93.41 70.81 -3.40
N PRO A 24 92.60 71.80 -3.81
CA PRO A 24 92.90 73.19 -3.54
C PRO A 24 92.25 73.66 -2.23
N ASP A 25 93.11 74.34 -1.47
CA ASP A 25 92.94 75.27 -0.35
C ASP A 25 91.57 75.98 -0.26
N PRO A 26 91.00 76.17 0.95
CA PRO A 26 89.68 76.73 1.13
C PRO A 26 89.76 78.25 1.14
N ALA A 27 89.45 78.87 0.02
CA ALA A 27 89.04 80.26 0.03
C ALA A 27 88.10 80.54 -1.14
N THR A 28 86.85 80.83 -0.79
CA THR A 28 86.15 82.07 -1.17
C THR A 28 84.74 81.83 -1.71
N ALA A 29 83.81 82.51 -1.03
CA ALA A 29 82.53 83.01 -1.50
C ALA A 29 81.36 82.01 -1.64
N ALA A 30 80.81 81.64 -0.48
CA ALA A 30 79.36 81.59 -0.33
C ALA A 30 78.78 82.99 -0.64
N LYS A 31 78.01 83.10 -1.73
CA LYS A 31 77.06 84.22 -1.88
C LYS A 31 75.89 83.92 -0.93
N SER A 32 75.74 84.80 0.06
CA SER A 32 74.75 84.75 1.12
C SER A 32 73.33 84.67 0.56
N VAL A 33 72.67 83.54 0.74
CA VAL A 33 71.21 83.49 0.82
C VAL A 33 70.84 84.37 2.01
N SER A 34 69.98 85.38 1.82
CA SER A 34 69.50 86.21 2.92
C SER A 34 68.78 85.33 3.94
N GLU A 35 69.03 85.56 5.22
CA GLU A 35 68.51 84.78 6.37
C GLU A 35 66.99 84.50 6.28
N GLU A 36 66.22 85.46 5.75
CA GLU A 36 64.77 85.32 5.52
C GLU A 36 64.41 84.29 4.44
N GLN A 37 65.16 84.21 3.34
CA GLN A 37 64.93 83.20 2.29
C GLN A 37 65.34 81.79 2.75
N TYR A 38 66.42 81.71 3.54
CA TYR A 38 66.83 80.45 4.18
C TYR A 38 65.76 79.96 5.16
N ASN A 39 65.23 80.85 6.01
CA ASN A 39 64.19 80.53 6.99
C ASN A 39 62.86 80.13 6.32
N VAL A 40 62.46 80.76 5.22
CA VAL A 40 61.25 80.36 4.46
C VAL A 40 61.39 78.99 3.80
N LEU A 41 62.57 78.69 3.22
CA LEU A 41 62.86 77.36 2.67
C LEU A 41 62.92 76.30 3.78
N LEU A 42 63.51 76.62 4.94
CA LEU A 42 63.59 75.73 6.09
C LEU A 42 62.19 75.42 6.64
N ASP A 43 61.34 76.43 6.82
CA ASP A 43 59.96 76.31 7.30
C ASP A 43 59.07 75.51 6.31
N LYS A 44 59.26 75.72 5.00
CA LYS A 44 58.59 74.92 3.96
C LYS A 44 59.04 73.46 3.98
N THR A 45 60.34 73.21 4.12
CA THR A 45 60.89 71.85 4.20
C THR A 45 60.45 71.15 5.50
N HIS A 46 60.33 71.88 6.61
CA HIS A 46 59.79 71.37 7.87
C HIS A 46 58.31 70.99 7.75
N ARG A 47 57.47 71.87 7.17
CA ARG A 47 56.06 71.57 6.92
C ARG A 47 55.87 70.38 5.98
N ASP A 48 56.66 70.30 4.91
CA ASP A 48 56.60 69.17 3.97
C ASP A 48 57.02 67.87 4.66
N LYS A 49 58.05 67.91 5.53
CA LYS A 49 58.50 66.75 6.32
C LYS A 49 57.47 66.31 7.36
N GLU A 50 56.80 67.24 8.02
CA GLU A 50 55.68 66.94 8.93
C GLU A 50 54.49 66.34 8.18
N GLY A 51 54.16 66.87 7.01
CA GLY A 51 53.13 66.31 6.12
C GLY A 51 53.44 64.87 5.71
N TYR A 52 54.68 64.60 5.27
CA TYR A 52 55.15 63.24 4.95
C TYR A 52 55.11 62.31 6.16
N LEU A 53 55.45 62.80 7.37
CA LEU A 53 55.44 62.00 8.58
C LEU A 53 54.01 61.62 9.00
N GLU A 54 53.05 62.55 8.89
CA GLU A 54 51.64 62.28 9.16
C GLU A 54 51.03 61.33 8.12
N GLU A 55 51.41 61.45 6.84
CA GLU A 55 51.00 60.50 5.81
C GLU A 55 51.57 59.09 6.07
N LEU A 56 52.83 58.99 6.48
CA LEU A 56 53.47 57.72 6.86
C LEU A 56 52.80 57.09 8.09
N LYS A 57 52.43 57.88 9.10
CA LYS A 57 51.66 57.40 10.26
C LYS A 57 50.29 56.87 9.84
N ARG A 58 49.62 57.56 8.91
CA ARG A 58 48.31 57.15 8.40
C ARG A 58 48.40 55.86 7.59
N GLU A 59 49.43 55.70 6.76
CA GLU A 59 49.68 54.45 6.04
C GLU A 59 50.05 53.31 6.98
N LYS A 60 50.89 53.57 8.00
CA LYS A 60 51.21 52.59 9.03
C LYS A 60 49.96 52.10 9.76
N SER A 61 49.08 53.01 10.18
CA SER A 61 47.81 52.66 10.82
C SER A 61 46.89 51.85 9.91
N LYS A 62 46.84 52.16 8.60
CA LYS A 62 46.10 51.34 7.62
C LYS A 62 46.71 49.93 7.45
N PHE A 63 48.02 49.81 7.54
CA PHE A 63 48.71 48.52 7.42
C PHE A 63 48.45 47.67 8.67
N GLU A 64 48.57 48.26 9.86
CA GLU A 64 48.23 47.60 11.13
C GLU A 64 46.78 47.11 11.13
N GLN A 65 45.83 47.92 10.63
CA GLN A 65 44.42 47.49 10.50
C GLN A 65 44.23 46.33 9.51
N LYS A 66 44.94 46.34 8.39
CA LYS A 66 44.89 45.23 7.42
C LYS A 66 45.54 43.95 7.94
N GLU A 67 46.57 44.08 8.76
CA GLU A 67 47.23 42.96 9.42
C GLU A 67 46.25 42.27 10.38
N GLU A 68 45.49 43.04 11.16
CA GLU A 68 44.40 42.53 12.00
C GLU A 68 43.30 41.83 11.19
N GLU A 69 42.88 42.41 10.05
CA GLU A 69 41.89 41.79 9.14
C GLU A 69 42.40 40.46 8.54
N VAL A 70 43.69 40.39 8.19
CA VAL A 70 44.31 39.16 7.68
C VAL A 70 44.35 38.09 8.76
N GLU A 71 44.73 38.43 9.99
CA GLU A 71 44.70 37.47 11.11
C GLU A 71 43.28 36.94 11.38
N GLU A 72 42.26 37.78 11.27
CA GLU A 72 40.86 37.35 11.41
C GLU A 72 40.44 36.39 10.29
N LEU A 73 40.81 36.69 9.04
CA LEU A 73 40.57 35.79 7.91
C LEU A 73 41.31 34.46 8.04
N GLU A 74 42.55 34.46 8.54
CA GLU A 74 43.31 33.23 8.79
C GLU A 74 42.63 32.35 9.83
N ARG A 75 42.08 32.93 10.91
CA ARG A 75 41.30 32.20 11.92
C ARG A 75 40.03 31.59 11.30
N GLU A 76 39.34 32.33 10.44
CA GLU A 76 38.12 31.84 9.79
C GLU A 76 38.41 30.74 8.76
N ILE A 77 39.50 30.85 8.00
CA ILE A 77 39.97 29.77 7.09
C ILE A 77 40.29 28.51 7.89
N ALA A 78 40.97 28.63 9.03
CA ALA A 78 41.27 27.49 9.89
C ALA A 78 39.99 26.80 10.39
N ARG A 79 38.99 27.59 10.81
CA ARG A 79 37.68 27.09 11.24
C ARG A 79 36.92 26.39 10.11
N LEU A 80 36.85 26.99 8.93
CA LEU A 80 36.19 26.40 7.76
C LEU A 80 36.88 25.12 7.29
N THR A 81 38.21 25.07 7.37
CA THR A 81 38.99 23.88 7.05
C THR A 81 38.65 22.72 7.98
N GLU A 82 38.53 22.98 9.29
CA GLU A 82 38.13 21.95 10.25
C GLU A 82 36.68 21.47 10.01
N SER A 83 35.76 22.40 9.75
CA SER A 83 34.39 22.05 9.38
C SER A 83 34.30 21.20 8.11
N SER A 84 35.17 21.46 7.11
CA SER A 84 35.23 20.64 5.89
C SER A 84 35.67 19.22 6.19
N ARG A 85 36.65 19.05 7.08
CA ARG A 85 37.12 17.71 7.51
C ARG A 85 36.02 16.94 8.24
N ASP A 86 35.25 17.61 9.08
CA ASP A 86 34.10 16.99 9.76
C ASP A 86 33.02 16.54 8.77
N ILE A 87 32.74 17.34 7.73
CA ILE A 87 31.81 16.97 6.65
C ILE A 87 32.34 15.78 5.86
N ASP A 88 33.64 15.75 5.52
CA ASP A 88 34.25 14.62 4.82
C ASP A 88 34.18 13.34 5.66
N ARG A 89 34.39 13.43 6.98
CA ARG A 89 34.21 12.29 7.90
C ARG A 89 32.77 11.79 7.89
N GLN A 90 31.78 12.68 8.01
CA GLN A 90 30.36 12.30 7.97
C GLN A 90 29.97 11.67 6.63
N ARG A 91 30.50 12.17 5.52
CA ARG A 91 30.30 11.61 4.18
C ARG A 91 30.83 10.18 4.10
N GLN A 92 32.05 9.95 4.62
CA GLN A 92 32.68 8.63 4.66
C GLN A 92 31.86 7.64 5.52
N GLU A 93 31.40 8.06 6.70
CA GLU A 93 30.56 7.25 7.59
C GLU A 93 29.22 6.86 6.92
N LEU A 94 28.64 7.79 6.13
CA LEU A 94 27.42 7.52 5.38
C LEU A 94 27.65 6.54 4.23
N GLU A 95 28.76 6.68 3.50
CA GLU A 95 29.15 5.75 2.43
C GLU A 95 29.38 4.33 2.98
N ASP A 96 30.09 4.19 4.11
CA ASP A 96 30.32 2.91 4.77
C ASP A 96 29.00 2.27 5.25
N LYS A 97 28.07 3.10 5.75
CA LYS A 97 26.74 2.63 6.17
C LYS A 97 25.93 2.13 4.97
N TYR A 98 25.88 2.88 3.87
CA TYR A 98 25.18 2.48 2.65
C TYR A 98 25.77 1.21 2.04
N LEU A 99 27.11 1.09 2.02
CA LEU A 99 27.78 -0.11 1.54
C LEU A 99 27.37 -1.32 2.40
N LYS A 100 27.41 -1.19 3.73
CA LYS A 100 27.00 -2.28 4.63
C LYS A 100 25.54 -2.69 4.44
N GLU A 101 24.63 -1.73 4.26
CA GLU A 101 23.22 -2.00 3.97
C GLU A 101 23.05 -2.69 2.61
N PHE A 102 23.80 -2.28 1.59
CA PHE A 102 23.78 -2.90 0.26
C PHE A 102 24.29 -4.35 0.30
N GLU A 103 25.41 -4.60 0.97
CA GLU A 103 25.93 -5.95 1.20
C GLU A 103 24.94 -6.83 1.96
N GLN A 104 24.24 -6.28 2.95
CA GLN A 104 23.20 -7.00 3.69
C GLN A 104 22.01 -7.36 2.79
N GLN A 105 21.48 -6.41 2.01
CA GLN A 105 20.39 -6.68 1.05
C GLN A 105 20.79 -7.71 0.01
N LYS A 106 22.03 -7.66 -0.47
CA LYS A 106 22.57 -8.65 -1.41
C LYS A 106 22.63 -10.04 -0.78
N GLN A 107 23.04 -10.15 0.47
CA GLN A 107 23.06 -11.41 1.21
C GLN A 107 21.64 -11.96 1.43
N GLU A 108 20.69 -11.12 1.86
CA GLU A 108 19.28 -11.49 2.02
C GLU A 108 18.66 -11.97 0.70
N ALA A 109 18.96 -11.29 -0.41
CA ALA A 109 18.51 -11.70 -1.75
C ALA A 109 19.09 -13.06 -2.16
N GLU A 110 20.36 -13.33 -1.85
CA GLU A 110 21.00 -14.61 -2.14
C GLU A 110 20.41 -15.73 -1.26
N GLU A 111 20.09 -15.46 0.01
CA GLU A 111 19.41 -16.41 0.89
C GLU A 111 18.01 -16.77 0.39
N ILE A 112 17.23 -15.76 -0.05
CA ILE A 112 15.91 -15.98 -0.66
C ILE A 112 16.04 -16.84 -1.91
N LYS A 113 17.03 -16.54 -2.76
CA LYS A 113 17.28 -17.31 -3.98
C LYS A 113 17.65 -18.76 -3.67
N GLN A 114 18.53 -19.00 -2.69
CA GLN A 114 18.92 -20.34 -2.27
C GLN A 114 17.74 -21.13 -1.66
N GLU A 115 16.90 -20.48 -0.86
CA GLU A 115 15.68 -21.10 -0.32
C GLU A 115 14.69 -21.46 -1.44
N GLN A 116 14.55 -20.60 -2.45
CA GLN A 116 13.73 -20.89 -3.62
C GLN A 116 14.29 -22.07 -4.42
N GLU A 117 15.61 -22.15 -4.62
CA GLU A 117 16.27 -23.29 -5.26
C GLU A 117 16.05 -24.60 -4.48
N ARG A 118 16.15 -24.57 -3.14
CA ARG A 118 15.84 -25.74 -2.30
C ARG A 118 14.40 -26.20 -2.42
N ARG A 119 13.43 -25.27 -2.43
CA ARG A 119 12.01 -25.62 -2.58
C ARG A 119 11.70 -26.20 -3.95
N VAL A 120 12.32 -25.66 -5.01
CA VAL A 120 12.21 -26.22 -6.36
C VAL A 120 12.78 -27.64 -6.40
N ALA A 121 13.96 -27.87 -5.81
CA ALA A 121 14.56 -29.20 -5.72
C ALA A 121 13.68 -30.18 -4.90
N HIS A 122 13.09 -29.72 -3.79
CA HIS A 122 12.18 -30.53 -3.00
C HIS A 122 10.88 -30.89 -3.75
N LEU A 123 10.32 -29.93 -4.51
CA LEU A 123 9.18 -30.20 -5.38
C LEU A 123 9.54 -31.19 -6.50
N GLN A 124 10.74 -31.08 -7.08
CA GLN A 124 11.24 -32.04 -8.07
C GLN A 124 11.36 -33.45 -7.47
N GLU A 125 11.85 -33.57 -6.24
CA GLU A 125 11.94 -34.84 -5.54
C GLU A 125 10.55 -35.45 -5.30
N MET A 126 9.60 -34.66 -4.78
CA MET A 126 8.23 -35.14 -4.58
C MET A 126 7.57 -35.59 -5.89
N VAL A 127 7.82 -34.88 -7.00
CA VAL A 127 7.31 -35.23 -8.33
C VAL A 127 7.90 -36.57 -8.81
N ARG A 128 9.19 -36.82 -8.55
CA ARG A 128 9.88 -38.08 -8.84
C ARG A 128 9.34 -39.23 -8.00
N GLU A 129 9.27 -39.07 -6.68
CA GLU A 129 8.79 -40.10 -5.74
C GLU A 129 7.36 -40.57 -6.06
N HIS A 130 6.50 -39.66 -6.54
CA HIS A 130 5.10 -39.95 -6.82
C HIS A 130 4.84 -40.34 -8.29
N GLY A 131 5.89 -40.54 -9.10
CA GLY A 131 5.78 -41.08 -10.46
C GLY A 131 5.05 -40.17 -11.45
N LEU A 132 5.28 -38.85 -11.36
CA LEU A 132 4.57 -37.83 -12.15
C LEU A 132 5.36 -37.37 -13.39
N GLU A 133 6.37 -38.15 -13.79
CA GLU A 133 7.35 -37.87 -14.84
C GLU A 133 6.86 -38.17 -16.27
N GLU A 134 5.57 -38.01 -16.57
CA GLU A 134 5.14 -38.03 -17.97
C GLU A 134 5.39 -36.65 -18.58
N ASN A 135 6.14 -36.63 -19.69
CA ASN A 135 6.41 -35.45 -20.52
C ASN A 135 5.09 -34.77 -20.91
N CYS A 136 4.66 -33.83 -20.07
CA CYS A 136 3.53 -32.99 -20.34
C CYS A 136 4.00 -31.91 -21.31
N ASP A 137 3.79 -32.12 -22.61
CA ASP A 137 3.77 -31.07 -23.64
C ASP A 137 2.56 -30.14 -23.44
N ILE A 138 2.33 -29.72 -22.21
CA ILE A 138 1.29 -28.78 -21.84
C ILE A 138 1.87 -27.39 -22.04
N ALA A 139 1.73 -26.88 -23.25
CA ALA A 139 1.77 -25.45 -23.47
C ALA A 139 0.42 -24.87 -23.02
N TRP A 140 0.44 -23.94 -22.07
CA TRP A 140 -0.70 -23.03 -21.91
C TRP A 140 -0.88 -22.34 -23.26
N ASP A 141 -2.06 -22.46 -23.86
CA ASP A 141 -2.31 -21.71 -25.09
C ASP A 141 -2.16 -20.19 -24.78
N GLY A 142 -1.69 -19.43 -25.77
CA GLY A 142 -1.45 -18.00 -25.59
C GLY A 142 -2.73 -17.23 -25.24
N ASP A 143 -3.88 -17.76 -25.67
CA ASP A 143 -5.21 -17.23 -25.41
C ASP A 143 -5.57 -17.31 -23.92
N PHE A 144 -5.19 -18.38 -23.22
CA PHE A 144 -5.45 -18.59 -21.80
C PHE A 144 -4.70 -17.59 -20.93
N LYS A 145 -3.42 -17.33 -21.24
CA LYS A 145 -2.62 -16.34 -20.51
C LYS A 145 -3.21 -14.94 -20.65
N GLU A 146 -3.64 -14.56 -21.85
CA GLU A 146 -4.25 -13.25 -22.09
C GLU A 146 -5.66 -13.15 -21.50
N LYS A 147 -6.47 -14.22 -21.59
CA LYS A 147 -7.76 -14.33 -20.90
C LYS A 147 -7.61 -14.21 -19.39
N LEU A 148 -6.61 -14.87 -18.80
CA LEU A 148 -6.29 -14.75 -17.39
C LEU A 148 -5.89 -13.32 -17.03
N LYS A 149 -4.92 -12.72 -17.73
CA LYS A 149 -4.52 -11.33 -17.45
C LYS A 149 -5.67 -10.33 -17.56
N LYS A 150 -6.58 -10.52 -18.51
CA LYS A 150 -7.77 -9.68 -18.67
C LYS A 150 -8.76 -9.92 -17.52
N ALA A 151 -9.19 -11.16 -17.33
CA ALA A 151 -10.17 -11.51 -16.30
C ALA A 151 -9.67 -11.25 -14.88
N PHE A 152 -8.37 -11.43 -14.62
CA PHE A 152 -7.73 -11.16 -13.33
C PHE A 152 -7.60 -9.65 -13.06
N ARG A 153 -7.49 -8.81 -14.10
CA ARG A 153 -7.60 -7.35 -13.96
C ARG A 153 -9.02 -6.87 -13.70
N ASP A 154 -10.01 -7.59 -14.23
CA ASP A 154 -11.45 -7.32 -14.02
C ASP A 154 -11.96 -7.90 -12.69
N ARG A 155 -11.19 -8.80 -12.07
CA ARG A 155 -11.37 -9.39 -10.74
C ARG A 155 -11.28 -8.39 -9.58
N ARG A 156 -11.26 -7.09 -9.86
CA ARG A 156 -11.06 -6.05 -8.84
C ARG A 156 -12.01 -6.30 -7.68
N SER A 157 -11.48 -6.03 -6.50
CA SER A 157 -12.01 -6.39 -5.19
C SER A 157 -13.45 -5.88 -4.91
N ASN A 158 -14.02 -4.98 -5.73
CA ASN A 158 -15.45 -4.82 -6.02
C ASN A 158 -15.74 -5.16 -7.49
N CYS A 159 -16.58 -6.17 -7.72
CA CYS A 159 -17.28 -6.32 -9.00
C CYS A 159 -18.49 -5.38 -9.12
N TYR A 160 -18.80 -4.62 -8.06
CA TYR A 160 -19.97 -3.74 -8.01
C TYR A 160 -19.62 -2.31 -8.42
N THR A 161 -20.33 -1.83 -9.43
CA THR A 161 -20.31 -0.42 -9.85
C THR A 161 -21.19 0.47 -8.97
N SER A 162 -22.12 -0.15 -8.22
CA SER A 162 -23.05 0.51 -7.33
C SER A 162 -23.39 -0.42 -6.15
N VAL A 163 -23.51 0.14 -4.96
CA VAL A 163 -24.01 -0.58 -3.79
C VAL A 163 -25.18 0.21 -3.20
N LYS A 164 -26.34 -0.46 -3.09
CA LYS A 164 -27.56 0.12 -2.52
C LYS A 164 -27.83 -0.54 -1.18
N VAL A 165 -28.15 0.25 -0.16
CA VAL A 165 -28.48 -0.21 1.19
C VAL A 165 -29.88 0.25 1.56
N LEU A 166 -30.75 -0.66 1.98
CA LEU A 166 -32.07 -0.37 2.52
C LEU A 166 -32.16 -0.87 3.96
N ILE A 167 -32.26 0.06 4.91
CA ILE A 167 -32.42 -0.26 6.34
C ILE A 167 -33.89 -0.06 6.71
N VAL A 168 -34.51 -1.12 7.21
CA VAL A 168 -35.95 -1.20 7.44
C VAL A 168 -36.24 -1.43 8.91
N ARG A 169 -37.19 -0.66 9.45
CA ARG A 169 -37.78 -0.85 10.77
C ARG A 169 -39.28 -0.57 10.74
N TRP A 170 -40.02 -0.99 11.74
CA TRP A 170 -41.44 -0.64 11.87
C TRP A 170 -41.66 0.80 12.34
N ALA A 171 -42.81 1.37 11.96
CA ALA A 171 -43.29 2.63 12.51
C ALA A 171 -43.60 2.48 14.00
N SER A 172 -44.25 1.39 14.38
CA SER A 172 -44.63 1.08 15.76
C SER A 172 -43.54 0.40 16.59
N ASP A 173 -42.27 0.45 16.16
CA ASP A 173 -41.16 -0.18 16.89
C ASP A 173 -41.10 0.31 18.35
N ASP A 174 -40.94 -0.62 19.28
CA ASP A 174 -40.82 -0.37 20.73
C ASP A 174 -39.42 -0.70 21.28
N LEU A 175 -38.46 -1.01 20.41
CA LEU A 175 -37.10 -1.40 20.78
C LEU A 175 -36.11 -0.22 20.84
N GLY A 176 -36.51 0.99 20.42
CA GLY A 176 -35.68 2.19 20.50
C GLY A 176 -34.49 2.17 19.52
N LEU A 177 -34.69 1.59 18.33
CA LEU A 177 -33.60 1.26 17.39
C LEU A 177 -33.04 2.44 16.58
N SER A 178 -33.57 3.65 16.76
CA SER A 178 -33.23 4.82 15.94
C SER A 178 -31.74 5.10 15.90
N GLU A 179 -31.07 5.14 17.06
CA GLU A 179 -29.63 5.43 17.13
C GLU A 179 -28.79 4.35 16.42
N GLU A 180 -29.11 3.07 16.63
CA GLU A 180 -28.38 1.98 15.98
C GLU A 180 -28.60 1.99 14.45
N VAL A 181 -29.82 2.29 13.98
CA VAL A 181 -30.12 2.45 12.55
C VAL A 181 -29.34 3.62 11.96
N ASP A 182 -29.25 4.73 12.68
CA ASP A 182 -28.49 5.91 12.25
C ASP A 182 -26.99 5.63 12.20
N ASN A 183 -26.46 4.91 13.19
CA ASN A 183 -25.05 4.52 13.23
C ASN A 183 -24.70 3.56 12.09
N LEU A 184 -25.54 2.55 11.82
CA LEU A 184 -25.33 1.62 10.71
C LEU A 184 -25.38 2.36 9.35
N ALA A 185 -26.38 3.23 9.16
CA ALA A 185 -26.48 4.05 7.96
C ALA A 185 -25.25 4.94 7.77
N ARG A 186 -24.71 5.48 8.86
CA ARG A 186 -23.52 6.34 8.83
C ARG A 186 -22.30 5.59 8.34
N VAL A 187 -22.05 4.37 8.83
CA VAL A 187 -20.90 3.56 8.38
C VAL A 187 -21.02 3.22 6.90
N PHE A 188 -22.17 2.72 6.44
CA PHE A 188 -22.36 2.42 5.03
C PHE A 188 -22.21 3.66 4.12
N LYS A 189 -22.75 4.81 4.56
CA LYS A 189 -22.70 6.03 3.77
C LYS A 189 -21.32 6.69 3.76
N HIS A 190 -20.67 6.81 4.91
CA HIS A 190 -19.47 7.64 5.06
C HIS A 190 -18.17 6.84 5.00
N SER A 191 -18.17 5.59 5.48
CA SER A 191 -16.98 4.73 5.44
C SER A 191 -16.90 3.91 4.17
N TYR A 192 -18.05 3.56 3.57
CA TYR A 192 -18.12 2.74 2.37
C TYR A 192 -18.60 3.48 1.12
N SER A 193 -19.07 4.72 1.24
CA SER A 193 -19.62 5.50 0.11
C SER A 193 -20.81 4.83 -0.60
N PHE A 194 -21.59 4.01 0.11
CA PHE A 194 -22.75 3.33 -0.45
C PHE A 194 -23.99 4.24 -0.51
N ASN A 195 -24.93 3.94 -1.41
CA ASN A 195 -26.22 4.61 -1.46
C ASN A 195 -27.16 4.04 -0.39
N VAL A 196 -27.44 4.81 0.66
CA VAL A 196 -28.20 4.35 1.83
C VAL A 196 -29.57 5.02 1.89
N ALA A 197 -30.62 4.20 1.96
CA ALA A 197 -31.98 4.60 2.26
C ALA A 197 -32.49 3.93 3.55
N LYS A 198 -33.37 4.63 4.26
CA LYS A 198 -34.13 4.08 5.40
C LYS A 198 -35.59 4.00 5.01
N PHE A 199 -36.27 2.96 5.46
CA PHE A 199 -37.71 2.82 5.28
C PHE A 199 -38.39 2.42 6.58
N THR A 200 -39.57 2.98 6.78
CA THR A 200 -40.41 2.70 7.95
C THR A 200 -41.63 1.92 7.48
N ILE A 201 -41.75 0.66 7.91
CA ILE A 201 -42.89 -0.19 7.57
C ILE A 201 -44.13 0.38 8.27
N PRO A 202 -45.19 0.71 7.53
CA PRO A 202 -46.44 1.16 8.13
C PRO A 202 -47.17 0.01 8.82
N ASP A 203 -47.97 0.32 9.84
CA ASP A 203 -48.79 -0.68 10.53
C ASP A 203 -49.96 -1.17 9.67
N LEU A 204 -50.41 -0.32 8.73
CA LEU A 204 -51.46 -0.62 7.77
C LEU A 204 -50.84 -1.04 6.44
N ASP A 205 -51.29 -2.18 5.93
CA ASP A 205 -50.82 -2.79 4.69
C ASP A 205 -49.27 -2.94 4.57
N PRO A 206 -48.62 -3.53 5.59
CA PRO A 206 -47.16 -3.59 5.66
C PRO A 206 -46.52 -4.38 4.50
N VAL A 207 -47.19 -5.44 4.04
CA VAL A 207 -46.69 -6.32 2.99
C VAL A 207 -46.59 -5.58 1.66
N ASN A 208 -47.67 -4.91 1.22
CA ASN A 208 -47.67 -4.20 -0.05
C ASN A 208 -46.72 -2.99 0.00
N ALA A 209 -46.72 -2.25 1.10
CA ALA A 209 -45.85 -1.09 1.28
C ALA A 209 -44.36 -1.47 1.21
N LEU A 210 -43.96 -2.51 1.95
CA LEU A 210 -42.56 -2.95 1.94
C LEU A 210 -42.18 -3.62 0.62
N SER A 211 -43.06 -4.44 0.03
CA SER A 211 -42.78 -5.09 -1.26
C SER A 211 -42.57 -4.06 -2.37
N SER A 212 -43.43 -3.03 -2.44
CA SER A 212 -43.30 -1.94 -3.41
C SER A 212 -41.98 -1.19 -3.22
N ARG A 213 -41.60 -0.91 -1.97
CA ARG A 213 -40.33 -0.25 -1.67
C ARG A 213 -39.11 -1.11 -2.03
N VAL A 214 -39.18 -2.42 -1.81
CA VAL A 214 -38.09 -3.35 -2.15
C VAL A 214 -37.93 -3.48 -3.67
N GLN A 215 -39.03 -3.50 -4.43
CA GLN A 215 -38.97 -3.48 -5.90
C GLN A 215 -38.32 -2.19 -6.42
N GLU A 216 -38.67 -1.03 -5.86
CA GLU A 216 -38.03 0.24 -6.18
C GLU A 216 -36.52 0.22 -5.82
N PHE A 217 -36.18 -0.38 -4.68
CA PHE A 217 -34.80 -0.53 -4.21
C PHE A 217 -33.95 -1.42 -5.14
N ILE A 218 -34.51 -2.53 -5.64
CA ILE A 218 -33.88 -3.37 -6.67
C ILE A 218 -33.65 -2.53 -7.94
N GLY A 219 -34.68 -1.85 -8.42
CA GLY A 219 -34.62 -0.92 -9.55
C GLY A 219 -34.33 -1.62 -10.88
N ASP A 220 -33.19 -1.29 -11.49
CA ASP A 220 -32.74 -1.81 -12.79
C ASP A 220 -32.31 -3.28 -12.77
N ASN A 221 -32.22 -3.89 -11.59
CA ASN A 221 -31.86 -5.29 -11.40
C ASN A 221 -30.52 -5.65 -12.10
N SER A 222 -29.53 -4.76 -11.96
CA SER A 222 -28.22 -4.89 -12.61
C SER A 222 -27.34 -5.91 -11.88
N PRO A 223 -26.68 -6.85 -12.59
CA PRO A 223 -25.74 -7.81 -11.98
C PRO A 223 -24.47 -7.14 -11.44
N ASN A 224 -24.21 -5.89 -11.80
CA ASN A 224 -23.07 -5.11 -11.29
C ASN A 224 -23.45 -4.26 -10.07
N THR A 225 -24.58 -4.55 -9.42
CA THR A 225 -25.04 -3.89 -8.20
C THR A 225 -25.06 -4.88 -7.05
N LEU A 226 -24.61 -4.44 -5.87
CA LEU A 226 -24.86 -5.14 -4.61
C LEU A 226 -26.04 -4.51 -3.89
N LEU A 227 -26.99 -5.33 -3.48
CA LEU A 227 -28.12 -4.96 -2.63
C LEU A 227 -27.83 -5.37 -1.19
N ILE A 228 -27.87 -4.43 -0.25
CA ILE A 228 -27.79 -4.73 1.18
C ILE A 228 -29.13 -4.40 1.81
N PHE A 229 -29.86 -5.42 2.26
CA PHE A 229 -31.14 -5.25 2.92
C PHE A 229 -31.01 -5.56 4.41
N ALA A 230 -31.27 -4.58 5.27
CA ALA A 230 -31.16 -4.74 6.71
C ALA A 230 -32.54 -4.58 7.38
N TYR A 231 -33.06 -5.67 7.95
CA TYR A 231 -34.26 -5.61 8.78
C TYR A 231 -33.89 -5.55 10.25
N LYS A 232 -34.49 -4.60 10.97
CA LYS A 232 -34.35 -4.44 12.42
C LYS A 232 -35.72 -4.33 13.06
N GLY A 233 -36.01 -5.21 14.03
CA GLY A 233 -37.27 -5.20 14.75
C GLY A 233 -37.56 -6.55 15.40
N HIS A 234 -38.82 -6.77 15.74
CA HIS A 234 -39.26 -8.06 16.27
C HIS A 234 -39.48 -9.08 15.17
N GLY A 235 -39.39 -10.33 15.56
CA GLY A 235 -39.68 -11.45 14.69
C GLY A 235 -39.84 -12.73 15.47
N GLY A 236 -40.41 -13.70 14.79
CA GLY A 236 -40.83 -14.95 15.37
C GLY A 236 -41.22 -15.91 14.27
N VAL A 237 -41.80 -17.03 14.70
CA VAL A 237 -42.28 -18.08 13.81
C VAL A 237 -43.80 -18.18 13.95
N GLN A 238 -44.51 -18.28 12.85
CA GLN A 238 -45.94 -18.56 12.85
C GLN A 238 -46.18 -19.95 13.44
N ASN A 239 -47.02 -20.06 14.47
CA ASN A 239 -47.27 -21.35 15.15
C ASN A 239 -47.84 -22.43 14.22
N THR A 240 -48.54 -22.06 13.14
CA THR A 240 -49.27 -22.99 12.27
C THR A 240 -48.50 -23.38 11.02
N SER A 241 -47.85 -22.43 10.35
CA SER A 241 -47.13 -22.67 9.10
C SER A 241 -45.62 -22.78 9.28
N HIS A 242 -45.11 -22.49 10.48
CA HIS A 242 -43.68 -22.36 10.77
C HIS A 242 -42.95 -21.32 9.90
N ASP A 243 -43.69 -20.39 9.29
CA ASP A 243 -43.11 -19.29 8.53
C ASP A 243 -42.47 -18.25 9.44
N ALA A 244 -41.39 -17.65 8.97
CA ALA A 244 -40.78 -16.51 9.63
C ALA A 244 -41.66 -15.25 9.47
N ILE A 245 -41.85 -14.55 10.58
CA ILE A 245 -42.67 -13.34 10.69
C ILE A 245 -41.83 -12.19 11.19
N TRP A 246 -42.06 -11.02 10.62
CA TRP A 246 -41.63 -9.72 11.15
C TRP A 246 -42.80 -9.00 11.81
N SER A 247 -42.55 -8.32 12.91
CA SER A 247 -43.59 -7.62 13.66
C SER A 247 -43.12 -6.29 14.23
N GLY A 248 -44.04 -5.34 14.34
CA GLY A 248 -43.70 -3.99 14.84
C GLY A 248 -43.51 -3.92 16.34
N ARG A 249 -44.26 -4.73 17.08
CA ARG A 249 -44.16 -4.85 18.54
C ARG A 249 -44.77 -6.17 18.98
N THR A 250 -44.55 -6.56 20.23
CA THR A 250 -45.20 -7.74 20.81
C THR A 250 -46.73 -7.57 20.74
N GLY A 251 -47.42 -8.49 20.04
CA GLY A 251 -48.87 -8.41 19.84
C GLY A 251 -49.33 -7.35 18.82
N GLY A 252 -48.40 -6.68 18.13
CA GLY A 252 -48.69 -5.65 17.13
C GLY A 252 -48.85 -6.18 15.70
N PRO A 253 -48.78 -5.29 14.68
CA PRO A 253 -48.88 -5.67 13.27
C PRO A 253 -47.74 -6.62 12.89
N ARG A 254 -48.04 -7.54 11.96
CA ARG A 254 -47.15 -8.62 11.57
C ARG A 254 -47.19 -8.83 10.05
N MET A 255 -46.10 -9.32 9.50
CA MET A 255 -46.04 -9.76 8.10
C MET A 255 -45.11 -10.96 7.93
N PRO A 256 -45.39 -11.85 6.96
CA PRO A 256 -44.42 -12.87 6.55
C PRO A 256 -43.15 -12.22 5.97
N SER A 257 -41.96 -12.71 6.36
CA SER A 257 -40.70 -12.21 5.81
C SER A 257 -40.33 -12.83 4.46
N ASN A 258 -40.83 -14.04 4.20
CA ASN A 258 -40.43 -14.83 3.02
C ASN A 258 -40.71 -14.10 1.71
N SER A 259 -41.85 -13.41 1.58
CA SER A 259 -42.19 -12.67 0.36
C SER A 259 -41.16 -11.59 0.01
N ILE A 260 -40.55 -10.95 1.01
CA ILE A 260 -39.51 -9.94 0.79
C ILE A 260 -38.17 -10.59 0.46
N GLN A 261 -37.85 -11.69 1.15
CA GLN A 261 -36.63 -12.44 0.88
C GLN A 261 -36.61 -12.99 -0.55
N THR A 262 -37.71 -13.59 -1.01
CA THR A 262 -37.84 -14.12 -2.37
C THR A 262 -37.59 -13.05 -3.44
N LEU A 263 -38.09 -11.83 -3.26
CA LEU A 263 -37.82 -10.72 -4.20
C LEU A 263 -36.32 -10.41 -4.34
N LEU A 264 -35.56 -10.57 -3.25
CA LEU A 264 -34.10 -10.32 -3.24
C LEU A 264 -33.33 -11.53 -3.78
N GLU A 265 -33.77 -12.75 -3.50
CA GLU A 265 -33.17 -13.98 -4.01
C GLU A 265 -33.38 -14.17 -5.53
N GLU A 266 -34.50 -13.69 -6.08
CA GLU A 266 -34.80 -13.71 -7.51
C GLU A 266 -34.11 -12.57 -8.29
N SER A 267 -33.41 -11.69 -7.60
CA SER A 267 -32.64 -10.60 -8.20
C SER A 267 -31.42 -11.11 -8.96
N LYS A 268 -31.06 -10.44 -10.07
CA LYS A 268 -29.80 -10.63 -10.78
C LYS A 268 -28.63 -9.96 -10.07
N SER A 269 -28.92 -8.99 -9.19
CA SER A 269 -27.94 -8.39 -8.30
C SER A 269 -27.58 -9.36 -7.18
N ASP A 270 -26.32 -9.32 -6.73
CA ASP A 270 -25.96 -9.98 -5.48
C ASP A 270 -26.67 -9.28 -4.30
N ALA A 271 -27.03 -10.05 -3.27
CA ALA A 271 -27.77 -9.54 -2.12
C ALA A 271 -27.16 -10.00 -0.79
N LEU A 272 -26.94 -9.04 0.12
CA LEU A 272 -26.60 -9.30 1.52
C LEU A 272 -27.80 -8.94 2.41
N LEU A 273 -28.34 -9.94 3.08
CA LEU A 273 -29.44 -9.80 4.03
C LEU A 273 -28.89 -9.72 5.45
N LEU A 274 -29.25 -8.68 6.19
CA LEU A 274 -28.88 -8.48 7.59
C LEU A 274 -30.15 -8.47 8.44
N TYR A 275 -30.41 -9.57 9.14
CA TYR A 275 -31.60 -9.69 9.99
C TYR A 275 -31.21 -9.58 11.47
N ASP A 276 -31.55 -8.44 12.09
CA ASP A 276 -31.45 -8.26 13.53
C ASP A 276 -32.81 -8.41 14.19
N THR A 277 -33.24 -9.67 14.28
CA THR A 277 -34.51 -10.08 14.90
C THR A 277 -34.41 -11.45 15.57
N CYS A 278 -35.29 -11.73 16.53
CA CYS A 278 -35.45 -13.06 17.10
C CYS A 278 -35.90 -14.06 16.01
N HIS A 279 -35.45 -15.32 16.10
CA HIS A 279 -35.81 -16.41 15.17
C HIS A 279 -35.41 -16.20 13.68
N SER A 280 -34.44 -15.33 13.42
CA SER A 280 -33.99 -14.93 12.07
C SER A 280 -33.47 -16.06 11.17
N ALA A 281 -32.95 -17.15 11.73
CA ALA A 281 -32.37 -18.24 10.94
C ALA A 281 -33.42 -19.16 10.27
N SER A 282 -34.69 -19.06 10.68
CA SER A 282 -35.79 -19.87 10.13
C SER A 282 -36.13 -19.60 8.66
N THR A 283 -35.59 -18.51 8.09
CA THR A 283 -35.74 -18.16 6.67
C THR A 283 -34.75 -18.85 5.74
N ALA A 284 -33.86 -19.72 6.24
CA ALA A 284 -32.78 -20.32 5.46
C ALA A 284 -33.22 -21.53 4.59
N ILE A 285 -34.23 -21.36 3.73
CA ILE A 285 -34.65 -22.39 2.77
C ILE A 285 -34.37 -21.89 1.35
N SER A 286 -33.45 -22.57 0.65
CA SER A 286 -33.03 -22.24 -0.71
C SER A 286 -33.98 -22.87 -1.73
N LEU A 287 -34.62 -22.03 -2.55
CA LEU A 287 -35.19 -22.41 -3.85
C LEU A 287 -34.13 -22.12 -4.92
N ASN A 288 -33.90 -23.07 -5.83
CA ASN A 288 -32.97 -22.95 -6.96
C ASN A 288 -33.30 -21.70 -7.81
N PRO A 289 -32.54 -20.60 -7.70
CA PRO A 289 -32.82 -19.40 -8.46
C PRO A 289 -32.14 -19.44 -9.83
N PRO A 290 -32.58 -18.62 -10.80
CA PRO A 290 -32.04 -18.65 -12.15
C PRO A 290 -30.66 -17.98 -12.20
N ALA A 291 -29.64 -18.77 -12.51
CA ALA A 291 -28.33 -18.41 -13.09
C ALA A 291 -27.74 -17.01 -12.78
N GLY A 292 -26.86 -16.93 -11.78
CA GLY A 292 -25.69 -16.02 -11.82
C GLY A 292 -25.49 -15.02 -10.67
N SER A 293 -26.37 -14.97 -9.66
CA SER A 293 -26.24 -14.10 -8.48
C SER A 293 -25.94 -14.90 -7.19
N VAL A 294 -25.54 -14.18 -6.14
CA VAL A 294 -25.30 -14.71 -4.79
C VAL A 294 -26.15 -13.95 -3.78
N THR A 295 -26.85 -14.69 -2.91
CA THR A 295 -27.55 -14.11 -1.76
C THR A 295 -26.99 -14.70 -0.47
N GLU A 296 -26.45 -13.84 0.39
CA GLU A 296 -25.95 -14.21 1.71
C GLU A 296 -26.80 -13.60 2.82
N LEU A 297 -27.03 -14.34 3.89
CA LEU A 297 -27.75 -13.90 5.08
C LEU A 297 -26.81 -13.91 6.28
N ILE A 298 -26.77 -12.80 7.03
CA ILE A 298 -26.31 -12.77 8.41
C ILE A 298 -27.50 -12.47 9.33
N ALA A 299 -27.84 -13.44 10.16
CA ALA A 299 -28.87 -13.34 11.18
C ALA A 299 -28.22 -13.10 12.55
N ALA A 300 -28.78 -12.18 13.34
CA ALA A 300 -28.29 -11.86 14.69
C ALA A 300 -28.38 -13.03 15.68
N CYS A 301 -29.32 -13.94 15.42
CA CYS A 301 -29.67 -15.05 16.29
C CYS A 301 -30.02 -16.30 15.46
N GLY A 302 -29.54 -17.46 15.91
CA GLY A 302 -29.92 -18.76 15.38
C GLY A 302 -31.38 -19.13 15.69
N PHE A 303 -31.78 -20.31 15.24
CA PHE A 303 -33.09 -20.88 15.54
C PHE A 303 -33.34 -20.83 17.06
N GLU A 304 -34.50 -20.31 17.47
CA GLU A 304 -34.98 -20.35 18.87
C GLU A 304 -34.27 -19.43 19.88
N THR A 305 -33.78 -18.25 19.45
CA THR A 305 -33.06 -17.33 20.35
C THR A 305 -33.53 -15.88 20.31
N ILE A 306 -33.44 -15.19 21.47
CA ILE A 306 -33.80 -13.77 21.66
C ILE A 306 -32.58 -12.88 21.35
N THR A 307 -32.76 -11.83 20.55
CA THR A 307 -31.68 -10.89 20.22
C THR A 307 -31.30 -9.98 21.38
N ARG A 308 -30.02 -9.58 21.44
CA ARG A 308 -29.50 -8.64 22.44
C ARG A 308 -29.73 -7.21 21.98
N THR A 309 -30.22 -6.34 22.86
CA THR A 309 -30.24 -4.89 22.66
C THR A 309 -29.06 -4.22 23.41
N GLY A 310 -28.69 -3.00 23.00
CA GLY A 310 -27.64 -2.18 23.64
C GLY A 310 -26.22 -2.40 23.11
N ASN A 311 -25.20 -1.85 23.81
CA ASN A 311 -23.82 -1.70 23.30
C ASN A 311 -23.08 -2.99 22.88
N ASN A 312 -23.62 -4.16 23.25
CA ASN A 312 -23.11 -5.48 22.87
C ASN A 312 -24.17 -6.26 22.07
N SER A 313 -25.06 -5.58 21.34
CA SER A 313 -26.00 -6.15 20.37
C SER A 313 -25.26 -6.69 19.15
N PHE A 314 -25.98 -7.49 18.34
CA PHE A 314 -25.45 -7.90 17.05
C PHE A 314 -25.13 -6.70 16.16
N THR A 315 -26.09 -5.78 15.99
CA THR A 315 -25.84 -4.57 15.20
C THR A 315 -24.65 -3.77 15.73
N SER A 316 -24.52 -3.57 17.05
CA SER A 316 -23.39 -2.83 17.62
C SER A 316 -22.04 -3.50 17.33
N ALA A 317 -21.96 -4.83 17.45
CA ALA A 317 -20.75 -5.59 17.09
C ALA A 317 -20.47 -5.52 15.59
N PHE A 318 -21.51 -5.66 14.76
CA PHE A 318 -21.43 -5.56 13.30
C PHE A 318 -20.94 -4.20 12.85
N ILE A 319 -21.52 -3.10 13.35
CA ILE A 319 -21.11 -1.72 13.07
C ILE A 319 -19.62 -1.53 13.37
N ARG A 320 -19.13 -2.04 14.50
CA ARG A 320 -17.71 -1.91 14.89
C ARG A 320 -16.78 -2.66 13.94
N GLU A 321 -17.11 -3.91 13.62
CA GLU A 321 -16.30 -4.70 12.69
C GLU A 321 -16.35 -4.16 11.27
N LEU A 322 -17.53 -3.70 10.83
CA LEU A 322 -17.72 -3.06 9.54
C LEU A 322 -16.90 -1.76 9.45
N SER A 323 -16.92 -0.91 10.49
CA SER A 323 -16.11 0.31 10.55
C SER A 323 -14.61 0.02 10.52
N SER A 324 -14.18 -1.00 11.27
CA SER A 324 -12.78 -1.45 11.29
C SER A 324 -12.35 -1.95 9.91
N ALA A 325 -13.17 -2.80 9.29
CA ALA A 325 -12.88 -3.36 7.98
C ALA A 325 -12.80 -2.30 6.88
N ALA A 326 -13.61 -1.24 6.94
CA ALA A 326 -13.55 -0.13 5.98
C ALA A 326 -12.15 0.49 5.86
N THR A 327 -11.38 0.50 6.95
CA THR A 327 -10.00 1.04 6.97
C THR A 327 -8.94 0.06 6.49
N GLN A 328 -9.28 -1.23 6.39
CA GLN A 328 -8.36 -2.33 6.07
C GLN A 328 -8.51 -2.82 4.62
N GLY A 329 -9.44 -2.24 3.85
CA GLY A 329 -9.71 -2.61 2.47
C GLY A 329 -10.91 -3.55 2.33
N ALA A 330 -10.85 -4.44 1.34
CA ALA A 330 -11.93 -5.38 1.05
C ALA A 330 -12.03 -6.47 2.12
N VAL A 331 -13.24 -6.72 2.62
CA VAL A 331 -13.56 -7.79 3.58
C VAL A 331 -14.65 -8.68 3.01
N SER A 332 -14.50 -10.01 3.13
CA SER A 332 -15.61 -10.91 2.79
C SER A 332 -16.70 -10.88 3.86
N VAL A 333 -17.95 -11.09 3.47
CA VAL A 333 -19.06 -11.27 4.41
C VAL A 333 -18.78 -12.44 5.37
N SER A 334 -18.12 -13.49 4.89
CA SER A 334 -17.59 -14.60 5.70
C SER A 334 -16.70 -14.13 6.84
N GLU A 335 -15.70 -13.33 6.50
CA GLU A 335 -14.70 -12.84 7.44
C GLU A 335 -15.33 -11.85 8.41
N LEU A 336 -16.16 -10.93 7.92
CA LEU A 336 -16.89 -9.98 8.74
C LEU A 336 -17.76 -10.70 9.77
N TYR A 337 -18.50 -11.74 9.35
CA TYR A 337 -19.24 -12.61 10.25
C TYR A 337 -18.35 -13.25 11.33
N ASN A 338 -17.20 -13.81 10.95
CA ASN A 338 -16.27 -14.43 11.90
C ASN A 338 -15.71 -13.43 12.92
N ARG A 339 -15.41 -12.20 12.48
CA ARG A 339 -14.99 -11.10 13.36
C ARG A 339 -16.09 -10.73 14.35
N VAL A 340 -17.34 -10.61 13.89
CA VAL A 340 -18.50 -10.32 14.75
C VAL A 340 -18.74 -11.43 15.76
N LEU A 341 -18.72 -12.69 15.31
CA LEU A 341 -18.86 -13.87 16.17
C LEU A 341 -17.77 -13.91 17.25
N THR A 342 -16.51 -13.67 16.86
CA THR A 342 -15.37 -13.64 17.78
C THR A 342 -15.53 -12.54 18.83
N ARG A 343 -15.92 -11.32 18.42
CA ARG A 343 -16.19 -10.20 19.32
C ARG A 343 -17.29 -10.53 20.33
N GLN A 344 -18.38 -11.13 19.88
CA GLN A 344 -19.48 -11.50 20.78
C GLN A 344 -19.08 -12.60 21.76
N ARG A 345 -18.32 -13.61 21.30
CA ARG A 345 -17.85 -14.71 22.15
C ARG A 345 -16.87 -14.25 23.24
N ASN A 346 -16.05 -13.24 22.94
CA ASN A 346 -15.05 -12.69 23.85
C ASN A 346 -15.56 -11.52 24.71
N SER A 347 -16.87 -11.24 24.69
CA SER A 347 -17.46 -10.19 25.53
C SER A 347 -17.52 -10.61 27.01
N PRO A 348 -17.14 -9.73 27.97
CA PRO A 348 -17.17 -10.05 29.41
C PRO A 348 -18.54 -10.48 29.93
N ASN A 349 -19.62 -10.00 29.30
CA ASN A 349 -21.01 -10.32 29.65
C ASN A 349 -21.60 -11.41 28.74
N ARG A 350 -20.87 -12.52 28.58
CA ARG A 350 -21.27 -13.66 27.74
C ARG A 350 -22.51 -14.36 28.33
N LYS A 351 -23.65 -14.23 27.65
CA LYS A 351 -24.81 -15.12 27.83
C LYS A 351 -24.91 -16.03 26.60
N ARG A 352 -25.18 -17.32 26.81
CA ARG A 352 -25.09 -18.39 25.76
C ARG A 352 -26.21 -18.35 24.70
N ASN A 353 -27.13 -17.39 24.78
CA ASN A 353 -28.46 -17.53 24.17
C ASN A 353 -28.64 -16.73 22.87
N ALA A 354 -27.58 -16.18 22.27
CA ALA A 354 -27.66 -15.45 21.01
C ALA A 354 -26.34 -15.63 20.27
N THR A 355 -26.34 -16.51 19.26
CA THR A 355 -25.19 -16.71 18.37
C THR A 355 -25.62 -16.32 16.96
N PRO A 356 -24.94 -15.36 16.32
CA PRO A 356 -25.21 -15.01 14.94
C PRO A 356 -25.05 -16.22 14.04
N VAL A 357 -25.81 -16.26 12.95
CA VAL A 357 -25.73 -17.32 11.94
C VAL A 357 -25.47 -16.67 10.59
N ARG A 358 -24.63 -17.31 9.78
CA ARG A 358 -24.48 -16.98 8.36
C ARG A 358 -24.95 -18.13 7.50
N CYS A 359 -25.71 -17.83 6.46
CA CYS A 359 -26.18 -18.78 5.47
C CYS A 359 -25.94 -18.22 4.06
N THR A 360 -25.60 -19.08 3.11
CA THR A 360 -25.68 -18.77 1.69
C THR A 360 -27.04 -19.29 1.19
N LEU A 361 -27.94 -18.37 0.87
CA LEU A 361 -29.30 -18.67 0.43
C LEU A 361 -29.35 -18.97 -1.07
N VAL A 362 -28.53 -18.25 -1.83
CA VAL A 362 -28.38 -18.40 -3.28
C VAL A 362 -26.89 -18.40 -3.60
N SER A 363 -26.45 -19.34 -4.45
CA SER A 363 -25.06 -19.43 -4.90
C SER A 363 -25.01 -19.68 -6.41
N ASP A 364 -24.09 -19.01 -7.08
CA ASP A 364 -23.73 -19.24 -8.48
C ASP A 364 -22.77 -20.43 -8.67
N GLY A 365 -22.39 -21.12 -7.58
CA GLY A 365 -21.46 -22.25 -7.54
C GLY A 365 -19.97 -21.87 -7.65
N ASP A 366 -19.66 -20.62 -7.98
CA ASP A 366 -18.30 -20.14 -8.25
C ASP A 366 -17.76 -19.19 -7.16
N ARG A 367 -18.63 -18.41 -6.49
CA ARG A 367 -18.26 -17.43 -5.45
C ARG A 367 -18.52 -17.97 -4.04
N ILE A 368 -17.53 -17.83 -3.15
CA ILE A 368 -17.58 -18.33 -1.75
C ILE A 368 -18.27 -17.33 -0.81
N SER A 369 -18.16 -16.03 -1.09
CA SER A 369 -18.76 -14.95 -0.29
C SER A 369 -18.74 -13.63 -1.06
N ILE A 370 -19.72 -12.77 -0.79
CA ILE A 370 -19.77 -11.37 -1.19
C ILE A 370 -18.60 -10.62 -0.53
N MET A 371 -17.97 -9.73 -1.31
CA MET A 371 -16.93 -8.83 -0.84
C MET A 371 -17.52 -7.45 -0.58
N LEU A 372 -17.15 -6.86 0.56
CA LEU A 372 -17.47 -5.49 0.92
C LEU A 372 -16.19 -4.67 0.91
N GLU A 373 -16.16 -3.63 0.09
CA GLU A 373 -15.09 -2.63 0.12
C GLU A 373 -15.69 -1.23 -0.12
N PRO A 374 -15.04 -0.17 0.38
CA PRO A 374 -15.46 1.19 0.09
C PRO A 374 -15.49 1.46 -1.42
N LEU A 375 -16.59 2.05 -1.91
CA LEU A 375 -16.61 2.55 -3.28
C LEU A 375 -15.62 3.70 -3.40
N LEU A 376 -14.72 3.59 -4.39
CA LEU A 376 -13.81 4.69 -4.73
C LEU A 376 -14.66 5.93 -5.04
N PRO A 377 -14.35 7.09 -4.44
CA PRO A 377 -15.02 8.32 -4.83
C PRO A 377 -14.80 8.54 -6.34
N PRO A 378 -15.80 9.09 -7.07
CA PRO A 378 -15.61 9.44 -8.46
C PRO A 378 -14.35 10.32 -8.56
N PRO A 379 -13.44 10.03 -9.51
CA PRO A 379 -12.16 10.73 -9.56
C PRO A 379 -12.45 12.22 -9.80
N VAL A 380 -12.21 13.02 -8.76
CA VAL A 380 -11.94 14.44 -8.95
C VAL A 380 -10.72 14.47 -9.85
N THR A 381 -10.84 15.15 -10.99
CA THR A 381 -9.80 15.32 -12.00
C THR A 381 -8.63 16.08 -11.37
N ALA A 382 -7.82 15.39 -10.57
CA ALA A 382 -6.59 15.88 -10.01
C ALA A 382 -5.47 15.13 -10.71
N SER A 383 -4.71 15.90 -11.49
CA SER A 383 -3.49 15.54 -12.17
C SER A 383 -2.68 14.49 -11.41
N HIS A 384 -2.30 13.43 -12.14
CA HIS A 384 -1.29 12.46 -11.75
C HIS A 384 -0.10 13.12 -11.06
N GLN A 385 0.09 12.84 -9.78
CA GLN A 385 1.41 12.66 -9.20
C GLN A 385 1.36 11.36 -8.40
N SER A 386 2.09 10.38 -8.91
CA SER A 386 2.34 9.08 -8.28
C SER A 386 2.97 9.30 -6.92
N SER A 387 2.18 9.12 -5.86
CA SER A 387 2.71 8.94 -4.51
C SER A 387 3.15 7.49 -4.38
N GLU A 388 4.45 7.26 -4.53
CA GLU A 388 5.10 6.05 -4.00
C GLU A 388 4.93 6.05 -2.48
N LEU A 389 4.21 5.06 -1.94
CA LEU A 389 4.32 4.67 -0.53
C LEU A 389 3.60 3.33 -0.28
N SER A 390 4.40 2.28 -0.12
CA SER A 390 4.44 1.47 1.11
C SER A 390 5.38 0.28 0.88
N ASP A 391 6.41 0.16 1.72
CA ASP A 391 7.30 -1.00 1.88
C ASP A 391 6.55 -2.24 2.40
N GLY A 392 5.49 -2.66 1.70
CA GLY A 392 4.86 -3.94 1.92
C GLY A 392 5.67 -5.01 1.22
N VAL A 393 6.36 -5.87 1.97
CA VAL A 393 7.04 -7.05 1.41
C VAL A 393 5.98 -7.91 0.71
N ASN A 394 5.96 -7.88 -0.62
CA ASN A 394 5.05 -8.70 -1.41
C ASN A 394 5.41 -10.18 -1.20
N ALA A 395 4.50 -10.95 -0.60
CA ALA A 395 4.70 -12.39 -0.45
C ALA A 395 4.37 -13.10 -1.78
N VAL A 396 5.37 -13.76 -2.38
CA VAL A 396 5.20 -14.57 -3.59
C VAL A 396 5.00 -16.03 -3.21
N TYR A 397 3.83 -16.59 -3.54
CA TYR A 397 3.53 -18.00 -3.31
C TYR A 397 3.70 -18.78 -4.62
N ASN A 398 4.61 -19.76 -4.62
CA ASN A 398 4.78 -20.69 -5.72
C ASN A 398 3.93 -21.95 -5.48
N ILE A 399 2.90 -22.15 -6.31
CA ILE A 399 1.99 -23.30 -6.20
C ILE A 399 2.27 -24.26 -7.36
N GLY A 400 2.80 -25.45 -7.05
CA GLY A 400 2.95 -26.54 -8.00
C GLY A 400 1.65 -27.33 -8.11
N ILE A 401 1.04 -27.37 -9.30
CA ILE A 401 -0.17 -28.16 -9.54
C ILE A 401 0.22 -29.40 -10.31
N VAL A 402 -0.01 -30.56 -9.70
CA VAL A 402 0.26 -31.85 -10.33
C VAL A 402 -1.06 -32.58 -10.53
N LYS A 403 -1.33 -33.02 -11.77
CA LYS A 403 -2.52 -33.79 -12.12
C LYS A 403 -2.11 -35.04 -12.90
N ARG A 404 -2.68 -36.19 -12.52
CA ARG A 404 -2.26 -37.51 -13.00
C ARG A 404 -2.62 -37.80 -14.48
N VAL A 405 -3.50 -37.02 -15.11
CA VAL A 405 -3.82 -37.07 -16.55
C VAL A 405 -4.42 -35.72 -16.97
N LEU A 406 -3.83 -35.05 -17.97
CA LEU A 406 -4.41 -33.87 -18.62
C LEU A 406 -4.46 -34.10 -20.13
N LYS A 407 -5.60 -34.55 -20.64
CA LYS A 407 -6.09 -33.88 -21.85
C LYS A 407 -6.50 -32.49 -21.37
N MET A 408 -5.83 -31.45 -21.85
CA MET A 408 -6.29 -30.06 -21.69
C MET A 408 -7.65 -29.95 -22.40
N GLY A 409 -8.72 -30.34 -21.70
CA GLY A 409 -10.07 -29.94 -22.04
C GLY A 409 -10.28 -28.47 -21.70
N ASP A 410 -11.54 -28.02 -21.73
CA ASP A 410 -11.96 -26.63 -21.50
C ASP A 410 -11.17 -25.94 -20.36
N THR A 411 -10.27 -25.04 -20.75
CA THR A 411 -9.44 -24.25 -19.84
C THR A 411 -10.27 -23.27 -19.01
N SER A 412 -11.54 -23.06 -19.33
CA SER A 412 -12.46 -22.20 -18.58
C SER A 412 -12.64 -22.64 -17.14
N VAL A 413 -12.66 -23.95 -16.85
CA VAL A 413 -12.75 -24.45 -15.46
C VAL A 413 -11.52 -24.05 -14.65
N PHE A 414 -10.35 -24.12 -15.29
CA PHE A 414 -9.09 -23.76 -14.65
C PHE A 414 -8.93 -22.24 -14.49
N LEU A 415 -9.37 -21.46 -15.49
CA LEU A 415 -9.47 -20.00 -15.39
C LEU A 415 -10.35 -19.59 -14.21
N LYS A 416 -11.55 -20.18 -14.11
CA LYS A 416 -12.48 -19.95 -13.00
C LYS A 416 -11.83 -20.26 -11.65
N TRP A 417 -11.09 -21.38 -11.55
CA TRP A 417 -10.39 -21.74 -10.33
C TRP A 417 -9.32 -20.69 -9.94
N LEU A 418 -8.49 -20.21 -10.88
CA LEU A 418 -7.49 -19.17 -10.60
C LEU A 418 -8.12 -17.84 -10.18
N LEU A 419 -9.27 -17.48 -10.76
CA LEU A 419 -10.02 -16.27 -10.38
C LEU A 419 -10.62 -16.37 -8.96
N ARG A 420 -10.55 -17.52 -8.29
CA ARG A 420 -10.95 -17.71 -6.87
C ARG A 420 -9.81 -17.49 -5.87
N ALA A 421 -8.64 -17.02 -6.29
CA ALA A 421 -7.54 -16.67 -5.37
C ALA A 421 -8.02 -15.70 -4.25
N PRO A 422 -7.32 -15.49 -3.13
CA PRO A 422 -7.77 -14.47 -2.17
C PRO A 422 -7.68 -13.04 -2.76
N SER A 423 -8.45 -12.10 -2.20
CA SER A 423 -8.60 -10.72 -2.73
C SER A 423 -7.33 -9.88 -2.64
N ASN A 424 -6.40 -10.25 -1.76
CA ASN A 424 -5.08 -9.63 -1.64
C ASN A 424 -4.07 -10.12 -2.67
N VAL A 425 -4.41 -11.10 -3.51
CA VAL A 425 -3.54 -11.56 -4.61
C VAL A 425 -3.63 -10.55 -5.75
N ILE A 426 -2.55 -9.79 -5.93
CA ILE A 426 -2.46 -8.69 -6.89
C ILE A 426 -2.15 -9.15 -8.32
N ASP A 427 -1.53 -10.32 -8.49
CA ASP A 427 -1.13 -10.87 -9.78
C ASP A 427 -1.03 -12.40 -9.72
N VAL A 428 -1.22 -13.06 -10.87
CA VAL A 428 -1.02 -14.51 -11.03
C VAL A 428 -0.20 -14.75 -12.29
N GLN A 429 0.96 -15.39 -12.11
CA GLN A 429 1.88 -15.72 -13.20
C GLN A 429 1.94 -17.23 -13.42
N LEU A 430 1.86 -17.65 -14.68
CA LEU A 430 1.94 -19.05 -15.09
C LEU A 430 3.32 -19.35 -15.65
N HIS A 431 4.14 -20.04 -14.86
CA HIS A 431 5.47 -20.49 -15.22
C HIS A 431 5.46 -21.98 -15.60
N ARG A 432 6.17 -22.37 -16.66
CA ARG A 432 6.36 -23.78 -17.03
C ARG A 432 7.60 -24.29 -16.30
N ILE A 433 7.46 -25.36 -15.52
CA ILE A 433 8.60 -26.07 -14.94
C ILE A 433 9.02 -27.14 -15.93
N ASN A 434 10.20 -26.98 -16.55
CA ASN A 434 10.77 -28.00 -17.42
C ASN A 434 11.45 -29.07 -16.56
N ILE A 435 10.87 -30.26 -16.51
CA ILE A 435 11.47 -31.42 -15.85
C ILE A 435 12.38 -32.09 -16.89
N GLN A 436 13.69 -31.89 -16.79
CA GLN A 436 14.65 -32.62 -17.62
C GLN A 436 14.87 -34.01 -17.05
N LYS A 437 14.65 -35.03 -17.88
CA LYS A 437 14.99 -36.42 -17.57
C LYS A 437 16.51 -36.54 -17.53
N GLN A 438 17.10 -36.76 -16.35
CA GLN A 438 18.48 -37.27 -16.30
C GLN A 438 18.44 -38.73 -16.77
N THR A 439 18.84 -38.97 -18.02
CA THR A 439 19.19 -40.32 -18.45
C THR A 439 20.45 -40.73 -17.71
N SER A 440 20.33 -41.72 -16.83
CA SER A 440 21.47 -42.39 -16.21
C SER A 440 22.35 -42.97 -17.31
N SER A 441 23.53 -42.37 -17.50
CA SER A 441 24.62 -42.93 -18.26
C SER A 441 25.18 -44.14 -17.49
N ASN A 442 24.64 -45.34 -17.76
CA ASN A 442 25.29 -46.59 -17.40
C ASN A 442 26.52 -46.77 -18.30
N GLY A 443 27.68 -46.28 -17.83
CA GLY A 443 28.98 -46.72 -18.29
C GLY A 443 29.49 -47.82 -17.36
N ALA A 444 29.40 -49.07 -17.81
CA ALA A 444 30.13 -50.18 -17.20
C ALA A 444 30.36 -51.29 -18.23
N LEU A 445 31.56 -51.23 -18.81
CA LEU A 445 32.42 -52.30 -19.32
C LEU A 445 31.75 -53.63 -19.74
N GLU A 446 31.62 -53.85 -21.04
CA GLU A 446 31.84 -55.19 -21.60
C GLU A 446 33.34 -55.36 -21.89
N SER A 447 33.97 -56.25 -21.12
CA SER A 447 35.33 -56.72 -21.30
C SER A 447 35.44 -57.56 -22.58
N SER A 448 36.14 -57.01 -23.57
CA SER A 448 36.71 -57.75 -24.69
C SER A 448 37.91 -58.58 -24.20
N ASN A 449 37.73 -59.90 -24.14
CA ASN A 449 38.77 -60.90 -24.43
C ASN A 449 38.34 -61.47 -25.79
N GLY A 450 39.08 -61.39 -26.89
CA GLY A 450 40.48 -61.74 -27.08
C GLY A 450 40.52 -63.10 -27.77
N GLY A 451 40.95 -63.17 -29.04
CA GLY A 451 41.28 -64.46 -29.68
C GLY A 451 41.08 -64.55 -31.18
N HIS A 452 42.19 -64.46 -31.90
CA HIS A 452 42.40 -64.72 -33.32
C HIS A 452 42.14 -66.18 -33.75
N GLU A 453 41.93 -66.35 -35.07
CA GLU A 453 42.37 -67.47 -35.92
C GLU A 453 41.69 -68.85 -35.76
N SER A 454 40.74 -69.14 -36.65
CA SER A 454 40.85 -70.08 -37.79
C SER A 454 39.47 -70.54 -38.26
#